data_AF-X1HZE6-F1
#
_entry.id   AF-X1HZE6-F1
#
_cell.length_a   1.000
_cell.length_b   1.000
_cell.length_c   1.000
_cell.angle_alpha   90.00
_cell.angle_beta   90.00
_cell.angle_gamma   90.00
#
_symmetry.space_group_name_H-M   'P 1'
#
loop_
_entity.id
_entity.type
_entity.pdbx_description
1 polymer ?
#
loop_
_entity_poly.entity_id
_entity_poly.type
_entity_poly.pdbx_seq_one_letter_code
_entity_poly.pdbx_strand_id
1 'polypeptide(L)'
;MIKRRKGTRTSAFGSPGRIAHDSSSFYASKLYEDLAKEEESEYIENPVPDQFLNKILCKSSESMTELPDNSIHLMVTSPPYNVGKEYDKNLTLEEYREFLKNVWREVLSP
;
A
#
# COMPACT_ATOMS: atom_id res chain seq x y z
N MET A 1 29.22 -10.58 13.71
CA MET A 1 27.91 -10.08 14.17
C MET A 1 27.79 -8.59 13.83
N ILE A 2 26.86 -8.21 12.96
CA ILE A 2 26.61 -6.79 12.63
C ILE A 2 25.80 -6.19 13.79
N LYS A 3 26.33 -5.21 14.52
CA LYS A 3 25.57 -4.45 15.51
C LYS A 3 24.50 -3.63 14.76
N ARG A 4 23.23 -4.01 14.88
CA ARG A 4 22.10 -3.19 14.41
C ARG A 4 22.18 -1.80 15.08
N ARG A 5 22.17 -0.73 14.28
CA ARG A 5 22.06 0.64 14.80
C ARG A 5 20.73 0.75 15.56
N LYS A 6 20.76 1.32 16.77
CA LYS A 6 19.54 1.64 17.52
C LYS A 6 18.72 2.67 16.73
N GLY A 7 17.40 2.49 16.71
CA GLY A 7 16.47 3.46 16.14
C GLY A 7 16.56 4.82 16.84
N THR A 8 16.04 5.83 16.17
CA THR A 8 15.98 7.22 16.65
C THR A 8 14.61 7.50 17.23
N ARG A 9 14.47 8.58 18.01
CA ARG A 9 13.18 9.05 18.54
C ARG A 9 13.18 10.57 18.58
N THR A 10 12.01 11.17 18.70
CA THR A 10 11.87 12.63 18.81
C THR A 10 12.77 13.18 19.93
N SER A 11 13.62 14.16 19.61
CA SER A 11 14.46 14.87 20.57
C SER A 11 13.79 16.16 21.03
N ALA A 12 14.04 16.55 22.27
CA ALA A 12 13.56 17.83 22.79
C ALA A 12 14.10 19.05 22.01
N PHE A 13 15.28 18.92 21.40
CA PHE A 13 15.90 19.97 20.59
C PHE A 13 16.77 19.38 19.47
N GLY A 14 16.79 20.04 18.31
CA GLY A 14 17.59 19.61 17.15
C GLY A 14 17.00 18.42 16.38
N SER A 15 17.83 17.77 15.55
CA SER A 15 17.44 16.62 14.72
C SER A 15 18.55 15.57 14.66
N PRO A 16 18.67 14.69 15.67
CA PRO A 16 19.79 13.76 15.82
C PRO A 16 19.77 12.60 14.81
N GLY A 17 18.64 12.35 14.12
CA GLY A 17 18.54 11.37 13.03
C GLY A 17 17.12 10.84 12.80
N ARG A 18 16.93 10.06 11.72
CA ARG A 18 15.65 9.46 11.31
C ARG A 18 15.77 7.97 10.93
N ILE A 19 16.65 7.24 11.62
CA ILE A 19 16.84 5.80 11.39
C ILE A 19 15.83 5.06 12.27
N ALA A 20 14.98 4.22 11.69
CA ALA A 20 13.95 3.45 12.42
C ALA A 20 13.29 4.31 13.52
N HIS A 21 12.74 5.45 13.10
CA HIS A 21 12.35 6.53 13.99
C HIS A 21 11.03 6.22 14.71
N ASP A 22 11.05 6.26 16.02
CA ASP A 22 9.86 6.19 16.86
C ASP A 22 9.26 7.59 17.04
N SER A 23 8.12 7.83 16.39
CA SER A 23 7.34 9.06 16.47
C SER A 23 6.13 8.96 17.40
N SER A 24 5.97 7.88 18.17
CA SER A 24 4.78 7.65 19.01
C SER A 24 4.53 8.81 19.98
N SER A 25 5.57 9.40 20.57
CA SER A 25 5.43 10.56 21.46
C SER A 25 4.87 11.81 20.78
N PHE A 26 5.11 11.99 19.48
CA PHE A 26 4.61 13.13 18.71
C PHE A 26 3.12 12.97 18.39
N TYR A 27 2.72 11.78 17.93
CA TYR A 27 1.32 11.47 17.63
C TYR A 27 0.46 11.32 18.90
N ALA A 28 1.06 11.03 20.05
CA ALA A 28 0.38 11.07 21.35
C ALA A 28 0.20 12.50 21.92
N SER A 29 0.67 13.54 21.23
CA SER A 29 0.55 14.92 21.70
C SER A 29 -0.87 15.48 21.54
N LYS A 30 -1.18 16.54 22.30
CA LYS A 30 -2.49 17.21 22.29
C LYS A 30 -2.96 17.65 20.89
N LEU A 31 -2.02 17.88 19.96
CA LEU A 31 -2.33 18.24 18.58
C LEU A 31 -3.24 17.21 17.88
N TYR A 32 -3.15 15.95 18.28
CA TYR A 32 -3.86 14.82 17.68
C TYR A 32 -4.97 14.26 18.58
N GLU A 33 -5.26 14.89 19.72
CA GLU A 33 -6.22 14.37 20.71
C GLU A 33 -7.64 14.22 20.14
N ASP A 34 -8.06 15.16 19.29
CA ASP A 34 -9.40 15.19 18.69
C ASP A 34 -9.49 14.45 17.34
N LEU A 35 -8.39 13.84 16.87
CA LEU A 35 -8.43 13.03 15.66
C LEU A 35 -8.90 11.62 15.97
N ALA A 36 -9.55 10.98 14.99
CA ALA A 36 -9.86 9.57 15.05
C ALA A 36 -8.56 8.78 15.30
N LYS A 37 -8.53 8.03 16.40
CA LYS A 37 -7.43 7.10 16.66
C LYS A 37 -7.56 5.96 15.68
N GLU A 38 -6.44 5.51 15.14
CA GLU A 38 -6.39 4.27 14.38
C GLU A 38 -6.96 3.15 15.27
N GLU A 39 -7.91 2.39 14.74
CA GLU A 39 -8.37 1.19 15.43
C GLU A 39 -7.21 0.18 15.43
N GLU A 40 -6.95 -0.45 16.57
CA GLU A 40 -6.03 -1.58 16.62
C GLU A 40 -6.64 -2.72 15.79
N SER A 41 -6.21 -2.82 14.53
CA SER A 41 -6.51 -3.97 13.69
C SER A 41 -5.46 -5.05 13.92
N GLU A 42 -5.88 -6.31 13.81
CA GLU A 42 -4.96 -7.42 13.83
C GLU A 42 -4.03 -7.32 12.61
N TYR A 43 -2.72 -7.31 12.86
CA TYR A 43 -1.75 -7.36 11.78
C TYR A 43 -1.75 -8.78 11.18
N ILE A 44 -2.27 -8.89 9.97
CA ILE A 44 -2.32 -10.14 9.20
C ILE A 44 -1.37 -10.00 8.01
N GLU A 45 -0.45 -10.96 7.85
CA GLU A 45 0.41 -11.07 6.68
C GLU A 45 0.35 -12.51 6.18
N ASN A 46 -0.26 -12.70 5.00
CA ASN A 46 -0.38 -14.02 4.39
C ASN A 46 0.75 -14.24 3.37
N PRO A 47 1.38 -15.43 3.36
CA PRO A 47 2.41 -15.72 2.37
C PRO A 47 1.81 -15.85 0.97
N VAL A 48 2.49 -15.30 -0.03
CA VAL A 48 2.16 -15.56 -1.44
C VAL A 48 2.59 -17.00 -1.78
N PRO A 49 1.71 -17.82 -2.41
CA PRO A 49 2.09 -19.17 -2.82
C PRO A 49 3.29 -19.18 -3.76
N ASP A 50 4.24 -20.09 -3.53
CA ASP A 50 5.50 -20.18 -4.29
C ASP A 50 5.31 -20.29 -5.81
N GLN A 51 4.21 -20.91 -6.25
CA GLN A 51 3.87 -21.04 -7.66
C GLN A 51 3.57 -19.70 -8.36
N PHE A 52 3.24 -18.66 -7.60
CA PHE A 52 2.92 -17.32 -8.11
C PHE A 52 4.05 -16.31 -7.87
N LEU A 53 5.01 -16.61 -6.99
CA LEU A 53 6.17 -15.77 -6.74
C LEU A 53 7.11 -15.70 -7.96
N ASN A 54 7.58 -14.49 -8.27
CA ASN A 54 8.50 -14.22 -9.39
C ASN A 54 7.97 -14.71 -10.75
N LYS A 55 6.65 -14.67 -10.94
CA LYS A 55 5.97 -15.02 -12.19
C LYS A 55 5.22 -13.83 -12.75
N ILE A 56 5.12 -13.79 -14.08
CA ILE A 56 4.20 -12.90 -14.79
C ILE A 56 2.94 -13.71 -15.06
N LEU A 57 1.81 -13.26 -14.52
CA LEU A 57 0.50 -13.85 -14.75
C LEU A 57 -0.18 -13.10 -15.90
N CYS A 58 -0.39 -13.76 -17.03
CA CYS A 58 -1.07 -13.18 -18.20
C CYS A 58 -2.60 -13.18 -18.00
N LYS A 59 -3.10 -12.32 -17.10
CA LYS A 59 -4.52 -12.19 -16.74
C LYS A 59 -4.92 -10.71 -16.61
N SER A 60 -6.22 -10.47 -16.44
CA SER A 60 -6.72 -9.13 -16.11
C SER A 60 -6.35 -8.76 -14.68
N SER A 61 -5.88 -7.52 -14.47
CA SER A 61 -5.65 -6.96 -13.13
C SER A 61 -6.95 -6.59 -12.39
N GLU A 62 -8.10 -6.73 -13.04
CA GLU A 62 -9.43 -6.57 -12.40
C GLU A 62 -9.82 -7.78 -11.55
N SER A 63 -9.05 -8.87 -11.59
CA SER A 63 -9.27 -10.06 -10.77
C SER A 63 -7.94 -10.79 -10.50
N MET A 64 -7.47 -10.69 -9.27
CA MET A 64 -6.18 -11.22 -8.79
C MET A 64 -6.38 -12.38 -7.80
N THR A 65 -7.32 -13.28 -8.11
CA THR A 65 -7.73 -14.39 -7.22
C THR A 65 -6.62 -15.39 -6.88
N GLU A 66 -5.48 -15.33 -7.58
CA GLU A 66 -4.27 -16.09 -7.26
C GLU A 66 -3.55 -15.61 -5.99
N LEU A 67 -3.75 -14.34 -5.61
CA LEU A 67 -3.08 -13.71 -4.49
C LEU A 67 -4.00 -13.72 -3.27
N PRO A 68 -3.54 -14.24 -2.11
CA PRO A 68 -4.31 -14.16 -0.87
C PRO A 68 -4.47 -12.71 -0.41
N ASP A 69 -5.57 -12.42 0.31
CA ASP A 69 -5.72 -11.16 1.04
C ASP A 69 -4.52 -10.91 1.97
N ASN A 70 -4.15 -9.65 2.19
CA ASN A 70 -3.05 -9.27 3.08
C ASN A 70 -1.69 -9.93 2.74
N SER A 71 -1.39 -10.17 1.46
CA SER A 71 -0.13 -10.79 1.01
C SER A 71 0.83 -9.85 0.27
N ILE A 72 0.36 -8.66 -0.12
CA ILE A 72 1.12 -7.69 -0.92
C ILE A 72 1.40 -6.41 -0.13
N HIS A 73 2.66 -5.98 -0.15
CA HIS A 73 3.11 -4.78 0.58
C HIS A 73 3.12 -3.50 -0.24
N LEU A 74 3.24 -3.62 -1.56
CA LEU A 74 3.31 -2.49 -2.48
C LEU A 74 2.77 -2.90 -3.85
N MET A 75 1.84 -2.11 -4.38
CA MET A 75 1.42 -2.19 -5.76
C MET A 75 1.97 -0.99 -6.53
N VAL A 76 2.53 -1.24 -7.71
CA VAL A 76 2.93 -0.21 -8.66
C VAL A 76 2.11 -0.41 -9.92
N THR A 77 1.42 0.64 -10.37
CA THR A 77 0.54 0.54 -11.53
C THR A 77 0.64 1.78 -12.42
N SER A 78 0.53 1.55 -13.72
CA SER A 78 0.39 2.57 -14.77
C SER A 78 -0.74 2.10 -15.70
N PRO A 79 -2.02 2.19 -15.24
CA PRO A 79 -3.14 1.66 -16.01
C PRO A 79 -3.28 2.42 -17.34
N PRO A 80 -3.95 1.84 -18.35
CA PRO A 80 -4.31 2.57 -19.56
C PRO A 80 -5.10 3.83 -19.20
N TYR A 81 -4.64 5.00 -19.65
CA TYR A 81 -5.21 6.28 -19.22
C TYR A 81 -6.38 6.78 -20.08
N ASN A 82 -6.81 5.97 -21.06
CA ASN A 82 -7.87 6.32 -22.00
C ASN A 82 -7.56 7.65 -22.74
N VAL A 83 -6.33 7.80 -23.24
CA VAL A 83 -5.82 9.03 -23.91
C VAL A 83 -5.68 8.86 -25.43
N GLY A 84 -6.32 7.82 -25.98
CA GLY A 84 -6.36 7.54 -27.41
C GLY A 84 -5.12 6.83 -27.95
N LYS A 85 -4.40 6.06 -27.12
CA LYS A 85 -3.33 5.17 -27.58
C LYS A 85 -3.91 3.95 -28.29
N GLU A 86 -3.12 3.30 -29.13
CA GLU A 86 -3.56 2.13 -29.91
C GLU A 86 -4.09 0.97 -29.05
N TYR A 87 -3.62 0.88 -27.80
CA TYR A 87 -4.05 -0.13 -26.82
C TYR A 87 -5.19 0.33 -25.92
N ASP A 88 -5.62 1.60 -26.00
CA ASP A 88 -6.74 2.10 -25.22
C ASP A 88 -8.06 1.61 -25.82
N LYS A 89 -8.97 1.19 -24.95
CA LYS A 89 -10.37 1.00 -25.33
C LYS A 89 -11.04 2.37 -25.39
N ASN A 90 -12.03 2.56 -26.28
CA ASN A 90 -12.82 3.79 -26.33
C ASN A 90 -13.90 3.76 -25.22
N LEU A 91 -13.49 4.06 -23.98
CA LEU A 91 -14.36 4.03 -22.80
C LEU A 91 -14.99 5.40 -22.55
N THR A 92 -16.24 5.41 -22.12
CA THR A 92 -16.84 6.56 -21.44
C THR A 92 -16.14 6.82 -20.10
N LEU A 93 -16.32 8.02 -19.53
CA LEU A 93 -15.76 8.35 -18.22
C LEU A 93 -16.26 7.40 -17.10
N GLU A 94 -17.51 6.97 -17.19
CA GLU A 94 -18.09 6.04 -16.21
C GLU A 94 -17.42 4.67 -16.30
N GLU A 95 -17.31 4.11 -17.51
CA GLU A 95 -16.64 2.82 -17.74
C GLU A 95 -15.16 2.86 -17.33
N TYR A 96 -14.45 3.95 -17.64
CA TYR A 96 -13.06 4.12 -17.23
C TYR A 96 -12.91 4.17 -15.70
N ARG A 97 -13.81 4.87 -15.00
CA ARG A 97 -13.79 4.92 -13.53
C ARG A 97 -14.13 3.57 -12.91
N GLU A 98 -15.05 2.81 -13.50
CA GLU A 98 -15.38 1.48 -12.98
C GLU A 98 -14.24 0.49 -13.21
N PHE A 99 -13.58 0.54 -14.37
CA PHE A 99 -12.34 -0.21 -14.62
C PHE A 99 -11.28 0.05 -13.54
N LEU A 100 -11.00 1.33 -13.24
CA LEU A 100 -10.04 1.68 -12.19
C LEU A 100 -10.46 1.16 -10.81
N LYS A 101 -11.74 1.32 -10.45
CA LYS A 101 -12.26 0.82 -9.16
C LYS A 101 -12.15 -0.69 -9.05
N ASN A 102 -12.39 -1.45 -10.12
CA ASN A 102 -12.24 -2.90 -10.11
C ASN A 102 -10.81 -3.28 -9.74
N VAL A 103 -9.81 -2.66 -10.37
CA VAL A 103 -8.39 -2.90 -10.05
C VAL A 103 -8.05 -2.45 -8.63
N TRP A 104 -8.59 -1.31 -8.17
CA TRP A 104 -8.33 -0.80 -6.83
C TRP A 104 -8.91 -1.69 -5.73
N ARG A 105 -10.09 -2.29 -5.94
CA ARG A 105 -10.70 -3.23 -4.98
C ARG A 105 -9.83 -4.46 -4.72
N GLU A 106 -9.05 -4.90 -5.71
CA GLU A 106 -8.14 -6.05 -5.56
C GLU A 106 -6.88 -5.73 -4.74
N VAL A 107 -6.62 -4.45 -4.45
CA VAL A 107 -5.34 -3.99 -3.89
C VAL A 107 -5.49 -3.14 -2.63
N LEU A 108 -6.55 -2.35 -2.56
CA LEU A 108 -6.89 -1.59 -1.37
C LEU A 108 -7.73 -2.50 -0.47
N SER A 109 -7.14 -2.91 0.66
CA SER A 109 -7.92 -3.49 1.75
C SER A 109 -9.00 -2.48 2.21
N PRO A 110 -10.19 -2.95 2.61
CA PRO A 110 -11.22 -2.11 3.20
C PRO A 110 -10.77 -1.45 4.51
#